data_AF-A0A521GC50-F1
#
_entry.id   AF-A0A521GC50-F1
#
_cell.length_a   1.000
_cell.length_b   1.000
_cell.length_c   1.000
_cell.angle_alpha   90.00
_cell.angle_beta   90.00
_cell.angle_gamma   90.00
#
_symmetry.space_group_name_H-M   'P 1'
#
loop_
_entity.id
_entity.type
_entity.pdbx_description
1 polymer ?
#
loop_
_entity_poly.entity_id
_entity_poly.type
_entity_poly.pdbx_seq_one_letter_code
_entity_poly.pdbx_strand_id
1 'polypeptide(L)'
;MKANQLLTLKTLGELKASGYKPRSIKQELRDNLIGKLRNKESVFPGIWGYEETVIPDVERAILSMHHINLLGLRGQAKTRIARLMVNLLDEYIPVVEGSELNDDPLQPLSRFSLDKIAELGDATPISWMHRNDRYTEKLATPDVSVADLIGDVDPIKAATLKLPYSDERTIHFGLIPRSHRCIFVINELPDLQARIQVSLFNILQEGDIQIRGFKLRLPLDIQFVFTANPEDYTNRGSIVTPLKDRIDSQIVTHYPKSIETGKKITMQEAVVKTEQKGLVKTNDLITDLIEQIAMEARESEYVDAKSGVSARMTISAYENLLSAAERRALLNSEKETYVRISDLYGVIPAICGKVELVYEGEVEGPVIVAQSLIGKAIRTQFLNYFPNPEKAKKEKRGNIYRKITDWFGDNNTMDILSDLANRDYESRLRTIDGLDDLVDELHPRLSKSEKLFMMEFALHGVAEYSLIGKKSLDTGQSFQDLVGSMFDPTKHFGEEDEDDDDRF
;
A
#
# COMPACT_ATOMS: atom_id res chain seq x y z
N MET A 1 33.55 16.85 1.33
CA MET A 1 34.09 16.54 2.68
C MET A 1 33.29 15.40 3.27
N LYS A 2 33.87 14.60 4.17
CA LYS A 2 33.11 13.57 4.88
C LYS A 2 32.23 14.22 5.97
N ALA A 3 31.08 13.63 6.31
CA ALA A 3 30.13 14.19 7.29
C ALA A 3 30.80 14.63 8.61
N ASN A 4 31.69 13.80 9.18
CA ASN A 4 32.40 14.12 10.41
C ASN A 4 33.27 15.39 10.35
N GLN A 5 33.75 15.78 9.17
CA GLN A 5 34.53 17.01 8.97
C GLN A 5 33.63 18.24 8.82
N LEU A 6 32.39 18.06 8.37
CA LEU A 6 31.41 19.15 8.28
C LEU A 6 30.94 19.53 9.69
N LEU A 7 30.64 18.55 10.53
CA LEU A 7 30.10 18.76 11.89
C LEU A 7 31.05 19.51 12.84
N THR A 8 32.34 19.57 12.52
CA THR A 8 33.33 20.35 13.28
C THR A 8 33.27 21.85 12.97
N LEU A 9 32.71 22.23 11.82
CA LEU A 9 32.54 23.63 11.44
C LEU A 9 31.34 24.21 12.21
N LYS A 10 31.59 25.25 13.00
CA LYS A 10 30.61 25.91 13.88
C LYS A 10 30.31 27.34 13.48
N THR A 11 31.09 27.94 12.58
CA THR A 11 30.92 29.33 12.18
C THR A 11 30.85 29.52 10.66
N LEU A 12 30.29 30.65 10.23
CA LEU A 12 30.23 31.05 8.84
C LEU A 12 31.64 31.19 8.22
N GLY A 13 32.61 31.74 8.96
CA GLY A 13 34.00 31.87 8.50
C GLY A 13 34.65 30.52 8.21
N GLU A 14 34.47 29.55 9.10
CA GLU A 14 34.94 28.17 8.91
C GLU A 14 34.27 27.51 7.70
N LEU A 15 32.96 27.71 7.53
CA LEU A 15 32.22 27.20 6.38
C LEU A 15 32.77 27.76 5.06
N LYS A 16 33.02 29.07 4.99
CA LYS A 16 33.64 29.71 3.82
C LYS A 16 35.04 29.16 3.55
N ALA A 17 35.89 29.06 4.58
CA ALA A 17 37.25 28.54 4.46
C ALA A 17 37.29 27.07 3.99
N SER A 18 36.26 26.29 4.31
CA SER A 18 36.12 24.90 3.85
C SER A 18 35.82 24.77 2.35
N GLY A 19 35.44 25.87 1.68
CA GLY A 19 35.07 25.88 0.27
C GLY A 19 33.68 25.32 -0.02
N TYR A 20 32.80 25.26 0.99
CA TYR A 20 31.41 24.83 0.82
C TYR A 20 30.69 25.71 -0.20
N LYS A 21 29.91 25.08 -1.08
CA LYS A 21 29.09 25.77 -2.08
C LYS A 21 27.63 25.36 -1.90
N PRO A 22 26.71 26.33 -1.73
CA PRO A 22 25.29 26.07 -1.70
C PRO A 22 24.84 25.40 -3.01
N ARG A 23 23.89 24.49 -2.89
CA ARG A 23 23.21 23.86 -4.02
C ARG A 23 21.72 23.85 -3.72
N SER A 24 20.91 23.98 -4.76
CA SER A 24 19.47 23.79 -4.62
C SER A 24 19.15 22.33 -4.34
N ILE A 25 18.04 22.07 -3.66
CA ILE A 25 17.58 20.70 -3.36
C ILE A 25 17.38 19.90 -4.64
N LYS A 26 16.90 20.52 -5.71
CA LYS A 26 16.72 19.88 -7.02
C LYS A 26 18.07 19.46 -7.64
N GLN A 27 19.09 20.30 -7.53
CA GLN A 27 20.44 19.96 -8.01
C GLN A 27 21.07 18.86 -7.16
N GLU A 28 20.91 18.93 -5.84
CA GLU A 28 21.36 17.92 -4.89
C GLU A 28 20.75 16.55 -5.19
N LEU A 29 19.41 16.47 -5.32
CA LEU A 29 18.69 15.25 -5.68
C LEU A 29 19.19 14.66 -7.00
N ARG A 30 19.38 15.51 -8.02
CA ARG A 30 19.89 15.10 -9.34
C ARG A 30 21.31 14.54 -9.25
N ASP A 31 22.23 15.26 -8.61
CA ASP A 31 23.65 14.87 -8.52
C ASP A 31 23.80 13.54 -7.78
N ASN A 32 23.10 13.39 -6.67
CA ASN A 32 23.14 12.19 -5.85
C ASN A 32 22.47 11.00 -6.56
N LEU A 33 21.39 11.23 -7.31
CA LEU A 33 20.79 10.20 -8.16
C LEU A 33 21.76 9.74 -9.25
N ILE A 34 22.44 10.66 -9.94
CA ILE A 34 23.45 10.31 -10.95
C ILE A 34 24.57 9.45 -10.33
N GLY A 35 25.02 9.78 -9.12
CA GLY A 35 25.97 8.99 -8.37
C GLY A 35 25.48 7.55 -8.14
N LYS A 36 24.27 7.39 -7.59
CA LYS A 36 23.68 6.07 -7.33
C LYS A 36 23.49 5.25 -8.60
N LEU A 37 23.00 5.86 -9.68
CA LEU A 37 22.81 5.19 -10.97
C LEU A 37 24.12 4.68 -11.56
N ARG A 38 25.20 5.48 -11.51
CA ARG A 38 26.53 5.06 -11.97
C ARG A 38 27.09 3.90 -11.16
N ASN A 39 26.80 3.87 -9.85
CA ASN A 39 27.22 2.81 -8.94
C ASN A 39 26.30 1.59 -8.94
N LYS A 40 25.18 1.62 -9.67
CA LYS A 40 24.12 0.59 -9.65
C LYS A 40 23.55 0.35 -8.25
N GLU A 41 23.45 1.40 -7.45
CA GLU A 41 22.84 1.36 -6.13
C GLU A 41 21.32 1.55 -6.22
N SER A 42 20.56 0.77 -5.44
CA SER A 42 19.10 0.94 -5.38
C SER A 42 18.73 2.24 -4.66
N VAL A 43 17.92 3.07 -5.31
CA VAL A 43 17.46 4.36 -4.77
C VAL A 43 16.25 4.17 -3.85
N PHE A 44 15.36 3.24 -4.20
CA PHE A 44 14.07 3.01 -3.56
C PHE A 44 13.98 1.58 -3.00
N PRO A 45 14.76 1.23 -1.96
CA PRO A 45 14.78 -0.12 -1.42
C PRO A 45 13.42 -0.52 -0.85
N GLY A 46 13.04 -1.78 -1.08
CA GLY A 46 11.77 -2.37 -0.60
C GLY A 46 10.51 -1.85 -1.31
N ILE A 47 10.68 -1.17 -2.46
CA ILE A 47 9.61 -0.97 -3.45
C ILE A 47 9.71 -2.10 -4.46
N TRP A 48 8.64 -2.85 -4.65
CA TRP A 48 8.60 -4.01 -5.53
C TRP A 48 7.60 -3.81 -6.67
N GLY A 49 7.95 -4.24 -7.88
CA GLY A 49 7.05 -4.23 -9.05
C GLY A 49 7.04 -2.94 -9.85
N TYR A 50 7.89 -1.98 -9.50
CA TYR A 50 8.00 -0.65 -10.12
C TYR A 50 9.33 -0.43 -10.85
N GLU A 51 10.23 -1.41 -10.83
CA GLU A 51 11.58 -1.35 -11.35
C GLU A 51 11.62 -0.98 -12.85
N GLU A 52 10.61 -1.40 -13.61
CA GLU A 52 10.52 -1.17 -15.06
C GLU A 52 9.46 -0.11 -15.44
N THR A 53 8.73 0.44 -14.46
CA THR A 53 7.60 1.35 -14.70
C THR A 53 7.75 2.66 -13.94
N VAL A 54 7.33 2.69 -12.68
CA VAL A 54 7.23 3.91 -11.86
C VAL A 54 8.60 4.44 -11.46
N ILE A 55 9.55 3.57 -11.06
CA ILE A 55 10.88 4.01 -10.62
C ILE A 55 11.63 4.76 -11.76
N PRO A 56 11.70 4.22 -12.99
CA PRO A 56 12.31 4.94 -14.12
C PRO A 56 11.65 6.30 -14.42
N ASP A 57 10.33 6.43 -14.23
CA ASP A 57 9.65 7.73 -14.38
C ASP A 57 10.04 8.71 -13.27
N VAL A 58 10.15 8.24 -12.02
CA VAL A 58 10.59 9.06 -10.88
C VAL A 58 12.03 9.52 -11.08
N GLU A 59 12.90 8.62 -11.53
CA GLU A 59 14.30 8.94 -11.84
C GLU A 59 14.39 9.99 -12.95
N ARG A 60 13.62 9.83 -14.04
CA ARG A 60 13.55 10.83 -15.11
C ARG A 60 13.05 12.18 -14.61
N ALA A 61 12.04 12.21 -13.74
CA ALA A 61 11.54 13.45 -13.15
C ALA A 61 12.60 14.14 -12.27
N ILE A 62 13.32 13.39 -11.43
CA ILE A 62 14.40 13.93 -10.60
C ILE A 62 15.55 14.45 -11.47
N LEU A 63 15.93 13.71 -12.51
CA LEU A 63 16.92 14.18 -13.48
C LEU A 63 16.44 15.49 -14.13
N SER A 64 15.20 15.58 -14.56
CA SER A 64 14.66 16.81 -15.13
C SER A 64 14.45 17.95 -14.12
N MET A 65 14.74 17.74 -12.82
CA MET A 65 14.51 18.71 -11.74
C MET A 65 13.05 19.13 -11.60
N HIS A 66 12.16 18.20 -11.89
CA HIS A 66 10.72 18.41 -11.91
C HIS A 66 10.08 18.32 -10.53
N HIS A 67 8.99 19.06 -10.32
CA HIS A 67 8.02 18.69 -9.30
C HIS A 67 7.26 17.43 -9.73
N ILE A 68 6.97 16.55 -8.77
CA ILE A 68 6.45 15.22 -9.04
C ILE A 68 5.02 15.12 -8.53
N ASN A 69 4.12 14.57 -9.34
CA ASN A 69 2.81 14.14 -8.90
C ASN A 69 2.64 12.64 -9.14
N LEU A 70 2.44 11.89 -8.06
CA LEU A 70 2.18 10.46 -8.07
C LEU A 70 0.67 10.24 -8.13
N LEU A 71 0.19 9.73 -9.26
CA LEU A 71 -1.21 9.45 -9.53
C LEU A 71 -1.50 7.96 -9.38
N GLY A 72 -2.38 7.59 -8.47
CA GLY A 72 -2.86 6.21 -8.39
C GLY A 72 -3.76 5.95 -7.21
N LEU A 73 -4.28 4.72 -7.11
CA LEU A 73 -5.22 4.34 -6.07
C LEU A 73 -4.53 4.20 -4.70
N ARG A 74 -5.33 3.93 -3.67
CA ARG A 74 -4.85 3.78 -2.29
C ARG A 74 -3.92 2.57 -2.16
N GLY A 75 -2.84 2.71 -1.39
CA GLY A 75 -1.92 1.59 -1.13
C GLY A 75 -0.97 1.22 -2.28
N GLN A 76 -0.78 2.11 -3.28
CA GLN A 76 0.18 1.92 -4.38
C GLN A 76 1.57 2.54 -4.11
N ALA A 77 2.01 2.51 -2.84
CA ALA A 77 3.34 2.97 -2.38
C ALA A 77 3.72 4.45 -2.66
N LYS A 78 2.78 5.31 -3.07
CA LYS A 78 3.05 6.74 -3.40
C LYS A 78 3.82 7.49 -2.31
N THR A 79 3.31 7.46 -1.08
CA THR A 79 3.94 8.14 0.08
C THR A 79 5.27 7.51 0.45
N ARG A 80 5.44 6.20 0.26
CA ARG A 80 6.69 5.50 0.52
C ARG A 80 7.78 5.93 -0.46
N ILE A 81 7.47 6.09 -1.74
CA ILE A 81 8.39 6.64 -2.75
C ILE A 81 8.83 8.04 -2.33
N ALA A 82 7.89 8.91 -1.97
CA ALA A 82 8.17 10.29 -1.56
C ALA A 82 9.11 10.33 -0.33
N ARG A 83 8.88 9.48 0.68
CA ARG A 83 9.76 9.35 1.86
C ARG A 83 11.15 8.85 1.50
N LEU A 84 11.26 7.88 0.60
CA LEU A 84 12.55 7.31 0.19
C LEU A 84 13.41 8.28 -0.63
N MET A 85 12.83 9.35 -1.21
CA MET A 85 13.61 10.41 -1.86
C MET A 85 14.58 11.12 -0.90
N VAL A 86 14.34 11.08 0.41
CA VAL A 86 15.28 11.59 1.44
C VAL A 86 16.65 10.90 1.34
N ASN A 87 16.70 9.65 0.87
CA ASN A 87 17.95 8.92 0.68
C ASN A 87 18.82 9.47 -0.45
N LEU A 88 18.30 10.41 -1.24
CA LEU A 88 19.04 11.15 -2.27
C LEU A 88 19.54 12.51 -1.77
N LEU A 89 19.25 12.89 -0.52
CA LEU A 89 19.79 14.09 0.09
C LEU A 89 21.16 13.82 0.74
N ASP A 90 22.02 14.83 0.73
CA ASP A 90 23.25 14.89 1.49
C ASP A 90 22.92 14.72 2.98
N GLU A 91 23.76 13.97 3.69
CA GLU A 91 23.51 13.59 5.09
C GLU A 91 23.30 14.81 6.00
N TYR A 92 24.03 15.90 5.76
CA TYR A 92 23.93 17.14 6.51
C TYR A 92 24.03 18.38 5.61
N ILE A 93 23.23 19.40 5.92
CA ILE A 93 23.35 20.75 5.34
C ILE A 93 23.57 21.79 6.46
N PRO A 94 24.33 22.87 6.18
CA PRO A 94 24.53 23.93 7.16
C PRO A 94 23.30 24.85 7.18
N VAL A 95 22.90 25.27 8.37
CA VAL A 95 21.83 26.25 8.59
C VAL A 95 22.28 27.29 9.61
N VAL A 96 21.84 28.54 9.45
CA VAL A 96 22.10 29.60 10.45
C VAL A 96 21.41 29.21 11.76
N GLU A 97 22.18 29.18 12.85
CA GLU A 97 21.63 28.74 14.15
C GLU A 97 20.49 29.66 14.60
N GLY A 98 19.32 29.08 14.87
CA GLY A 98 18.11 29.81 15.28
C GLY A 98 17.24 30.31 14.12
N SER A 99 17.59 30.05 12.85
CA SER A 99 16.72 30.37 11.71
C SER A 99 15.46 29.49 11.73
N GLU A 100 14.29 30.12 11.52
CA GLU A 100 13.01 29.41 11.35
C GLU A 100 12.85 28.81 9.94
N LEU A 101 13.63 29.28 8.95
CA LEU A 101 13.51 28.90 7.53
C LEU A 101 14.68 28.02 7.05
N ASN A 102 15.45 27.40 7.94
CA ASN A 102 16.63 26.60 7.58
C ASN A 102 17.61 27.35 6.65
N ASP A 103 17.78 28.66 6.88
CA ASP A 103 18.55 29.54 5.99
C ASP A 103 19.96 29.01 5.75
N ASP A 104 20.39 29.03 4.48
CA ASP A 104 21.77 28.76 4.14
C ASP A 104 22.66 29.92 4.65
N PRO A 105 23.71 29.65 5.43
CA PRO A 105 24.61 30.69 5.94
C PRO A 105 25.30 31.52 4.85
N LEU A 106 25.42 31.00 3.62
CA LEU A 106 26.00 31.70 2.47
C LEU A 106 24.95 32.34 1.55
N GLN A 107 23.68 31.91 1.64
CA GLN A 107 22.55 32.45 0.88
C GLN A 107 21.32 32.60 1.78
N PRO A 108 21.36 33.46 2.81
CA PRO A 108 20.26 33.63 3.76
C PRO A 108 19.05 34.27 3.09
N LEU A 109 17.85 33.81 3.44
CA LEU A 109 16.58 34.37 2.97
C LEU A 109 15.89 35.20 4.04
N SER A 110 15.81 34.69 5.28
CA SER A 110 15.09 35.39 6.34
C SER A 110 15.83 36.63 6.81
N ARG A 111 15.06 37.66 7.19
CA ARG A 111 15.59 38.85 7.85
C ARG A 111 16.39 38.52 9.11
N PHE A 112 15.96 37.52 9.88
CA PHE A 112 16.70 37.06 11.07
C PHE A 112 18.14 36.68 10.74
N SER A 113 18.33 35.85 9.71
CA SER A 113 19.66 35.39 9.30
C SER A 113 20.48 36.51 8.67
N LEU A 114 19.86 37.38 7.87
CA LEU A 114 20.51 38.55 7.30
C LEU A 114 21.04 39.49 8.39
N ASP A 115 20.21 39.84 9.37
CA ASP A 115 20.59 40.72 10.48
C ASP A 115 21.71 40.08 11.32
N LYS A 116 21.61 38.78 11.62
CA LYS A 116 22.61 38.04 12.41
C LYS A 116 23.97 37.90 11.70
N ILE A 117 23.96 37.76 10.38
CA ILE A 117 25.19 37.73 9.57
C ILE A 117 25.80 39.12 9.46
N ALA A 118 24.98 40.17 9.33
CA ALA A 118 25.46 41.55 9.34
C ALA A 118 26.11 41.94 10.67
N GLU A 119 25.58 41.45 11.80
CA GLU A 119 26.10 41.72 13.14
C GLU A 119 27.39 40.93 13.44
N LEU A 120 27.40 39.62 13.20
CA LEU A 120 28.48 38.73 13.66
C LEU A 120 29.53 38.42 12.58
N GLY A 121 29.23 38.69 11.30
CA GLY A 121 30.12 38.40 10.18
C GLY A 121 30.57 36.95 10.14
N ASP A 122 31.88 36.71 10.05
CA ASP A 122 32.43 35.35 10.00
C ASP A 122 32.25 34.56 11.31
N ALA A 123 31.92 35.23 12.43
CA ALA A 123 31.63 34.58 13.69
C ALA A 123 30.16 34.10 13.81
N THR A 124 29.32 34.31 12.80
CA THR A 124 27.92 33.84 12.83
C THR A 124 27.88 32.34 13.08
N PRO A 125 27.17 31.88 14.14
CA PRO A 125 27.11 30.47 14.45
C PRO A 125 26.20 29.72 13.48
N ILE A 126 26.64 28.51 13.10
CA ILE A 126 25.92 27.60 12.23
C ILE A 126 25.62 26.29 12.96
N SER A 127 24.53 25.65 12.56
CA SER A 127 24.16 24.30 12.96
C SER A 127 24.00 23.41 11.72
N TRP A 128 23.94 22.09 11.93
CA TRP A 128 23.86 21.12 10.84
C TRP A 128 22.55 20.35 10.92
N MET A 129 21.72 20.48 9.88
CA MET A 129 20.45 19.79 9.76
C MET A 129 20.66 18.45 9.06
N HIS A 130 20.20 17.36 9.68
CA HIS A 130 20.33 16.02 9.11
C HIS A 130 19.25 15.77 8.03
N ARG A 131 19.55 14.95 7.02
CA ARG A 131 18.60 14.66 5.92
C ARG A 131 17.22 14.17 6.37
N ASN A 132 17.14 13.42 7.46
CA ASN A 132 15.87 12.89 7.96
C ASN A 132 14.93 14.00 8.45
N ASP A 133 15.47 15.16 8.82
CA ASP A 133 14.68 16.32 9.24
C ASP A 133 14.21 17.15 8.03
N ARG A 134 14.70 16.84 6.82
CA ARG A 134 14.42 17.57 5.57
C ARG A 134 13.22 16.99 4.80
N TYR A 135 12.29 16.37 5.51
CA TYR A 135 11.06 15.80 4.96
C TYR A 135 9.87 16.31 5.75
N THR A 136 8.95 16.99 5.06
CA THR A 136 7.69 17.47 5.62
C THR A 136 6.55 16.91 4.80
N GLU A 137 5.52 16.39 5.48
CA GLU A 137 4.34 15.80 4.85
C GLU A 137 3.08 16.41 5.44
N LYS A 138 2.16 16.85 4.58
CA LYS A 138 0.85 17.36 4.97
C LYS A 138 -0.24 16.63 4.20
N LEU A 139 -1.17 16.03 4.94
CA LEU A 139 -2.43 15.54 4.36
C LEU A 139 -3.29 16.75 4.01
N ALA A 140 -3.75 16.81 2.76
CA ALA A 140 -4.74 17.78 2.35
C ALA A 140 -6.09 17.40 2.98
N THR A 141 -6.64 18.33 3.73
CA THR A 141 -7.98 18.21 4.29
C THR A 141 -8.70 19.54 4.10
N PRO A 142 -10.04 19.55 4.02
CA PRO A 142 -10.79 20.77 3.75
C PRO A 142 -10.61 21.86 4.82
N ASP A 143 -10.20 21.51 6.03
CA ASP A 143 -9.98 22.41 7.16
C ASP A 143 -8.61 23.11 7.16
N VAL A 144 -7.66 22.67 6.32
CA VAL A 144 -6.35 23.33 6.20
C VAL A 144 -6.54 24.79 5.78
N SER A 145 -5.87 25.70 6.46
CA SER A 145 -5.89 27.13 6.12
C SER A 145 -4.67 27.54 5.30
N VAL A 146 -4.77 28.69 4.61
CA VAL A 146 -3.62 29.31 3.94
C VAL A 146 -2.53 29.65 4.96
N ALA A 147 -2.91 30.08 6.17
CA ALA A 147 -2.00 30.41 7.26
C ALA A 147 -1.15 29.20 7.70
N ASP A 148 -1.72 27.99 7.72
CA ASP A 148 -0.99 26.78 8.11
C ASP A 148 0.13 26.42 7.12
N LEU A 149 -0.12 26.63 5.82
CA LEU A 149 0.85 26.29 4.78
C LEU A 149 1.85 27.42 4.54
N ILE A 150 1.38 28.65 4.44
CA ILE A 150 2.18 29.81 4.04
C ILE A 150 2.62 30.61 5.27
N GLY A 151 1.71 30.91 6.17
CA GLY A 151 1.92 31.79 7.31
C GLY A 151 0.93 32.96 7.35
N ASP A 152 0.90 33.65 8.48
CA ASP A 152 0.10 34.85 8.69
C ASP A 152 0.81 35.80 9.67
N VAL A 153 0.26 36.99 9.84
CA VAL A 153 0.73 37.95 10.84
C VAL A 153 0.25 37.53 12.22
N ASP A 154 1.19 37.41 13.17
CA ASP A 154 0.89 37.04 14.56
C ASP A 154 0.64 38.30 15.42
N PRO A 155 -0.61 38.57 15.84
CA PRO A 155 -0.94 39.75 16.63
C PRO A 155 -0.32 39.71 18.03
N ILE A 156 -0.11 38.52 18.60
CA ILE A 156 0.48 38.35 19.93
C ILE A 156 1.97 38.70 19.86
N LYS A 157 2.67 38.22 18.82
CA LYS A 157 4.08 38.57 18.56
C LYS A 157 4.23 40.07 18.31
N ALA A 158 3.35 40.68 17.51
CA ALA A 158 3.33 42.12 17.27
C ALA A 158 3.14 42.95 18.55
N ALA A 159 2.17 42.57 19.38
CA ALA A 159 1.89 43.26 20.64
C ALA A 159 3.04 43.13 21.65
N THR A 160 3.58 41.92 21.81
CA THR A 160 4.66 41.62 22.77
C THR A 160 5.95 42.37 22.42
N LEU A 161 6.30 42.42 21.14
CA LEU A 161 7.49 43.11 20.64
C LEU A 161 7.25 44.61 20.38
N LYS A 162 6.02 45.10 20.58
CA LYS A 162 5.58 46.48 20.27
C LYS A 162 5.92 46.89 18.83
N LEU A 163 5.72 45.98 17.88
CA LEU A 163 6.01 46.18 16.47
C LEU A 163 4.72 46.48 15.69
N PRO A 164 4.79 47.31 14.62
CA PRO A 164 3.66 47.47 13.73
C PRO A 164 3.38 46.16 12.97
N TYR A 165 2.13 45.95 12.58
CA TYR A 165 1.72 44.80 11.75
C TYR A 165 2.42 44.71 10.39
N SER A 166 3.11 45.78 9.96
CA SER A 166 3.91 45.83 8.74
C SER A 166 5.39 45.47 8.97
N ASP A 167 5.79 45.08 10.18
CA ASP A 167 7.14 44.60 10.47
C ASP A 167 7.22 43.09 10.24
N GLU A 168 8.15 42.65 9.38
CA GLU A 168 8.34 41.24 9.01
C GLU A 168 8.55 40.32 10.22
N ARG A 169 9.09 40.84 11.33
CA ARG A 169 9.27 40.06 12.56
C ARG A 169 7.96 39.60 13.20
N THR A 170 6.83 40.20 12.81
CA THR A 170 5.50 39.80 13.26
C THR A 170 4.95 38.60 12.49
N ILE A 171 5.61 38.18 11.41
CA ILE A 171 5.19 37.03 10.62
C ILE A 171 5.41 35.74 11.41
N HIS A 172 4.41 34.87 11.35
CA HIS A 172 4.50 33.47 11.71
C HIS A 172 4.52 32.63 10.42
N PHE A 173 5.65 32.00 10.12
CA PHE A 173 5.79 31.17 8.93
C PHE A 173 5.04 29.85 9.05
N GLY A 174 4.30 29.48 8.01
CA GLY A 174 3.65 28.18 7.87
C GLY A 174 4.63 27.07 7.45
N LEU A 175 4.09 25.90 7.16
CA LEU A 175 4.88 24.69 6.87
C LEU A 175 5.76 24.78 5.62
N ILE A 176 5.31 25.47 4.57
CA ILE A 176 6.04 25.58 3.29
C ILE A 176 7.32 26.41 3.47
N PRO A 177 7.30 27.66 3.96
CA PRO A 177 8.53 28.40 4.21
C PRO A 177 9.50 27.66 5.14
N ARG A 178 8.99 27.03 6.21
CA ARG A 178 9.82 26.22 7.13
C ARG A 178 10.42 24.97 6.48
N SER A 179 9.91 24.56 5.33
CA SER A 179 10.43 23.45 4.53
C SER A 179 11.37 23.92 3.42
N HIS A 180 11.90 25.15 3.52
CA HIS A 180 12.99 25.58 2.66
C HIS A 180 14.17 24.60 2.73
N ARG A 181 14.71 24.25 1.56
CA ARG A 181 15.75 23.23 1.31
C ARG A 181 15.32 21.81 1.72
N CYS A 182 14.01 21.54 1.75
CA CYS A 182 13.44 20.24 2.12
C CYS A 182 12.51 19.68 1.02
N ILE A 183 12.17 18.40 1.17
CA ILE A 183 11.12 17.75 0.37
C ILE A 183 9.78 18.03 1.06
N PHE A 184 8.83 18.60 0.32
CA PHE A 184 7.49 18.90 0.82
C PHE A 184 6.45 18.04 0.11
N VAL A 185 5.78 17.17 0.87
CA VAL A 185 4.77 16.24 0.34
C VAL A 185 3.38 16.71 0.68
N ILE A 186 2.52 16.84 -0.33
CA ILE A 186 1.08 17.06 -0.14
C ILE A 186 0.34 15.80 -0.56
N ASN A 187 -0.32 15.16 0.40
CA ASN A 187 -1.14 13.98 0.13
C ASN A 187 -2.57 14.34 -0.17
N GLU A 188 -3.16 13.64 -1.14
CA GLU A 188 -4.54 13.83 -1.58
C GLU A 188 -4.81 15.27 -2.04
N LEU A 189 -3.95 15.80 -2.92
CA LEU A 189 -4.04 17.18 -3.44
C LEU A 189 -5.47 17.63 -3.84
N PRO A 190 -6.33 16.78 -4.46
CA PRO A 190 -7.73 17.11 -4.74
C PRO A 190 -8.58 17.54 -3.53
N ASP A 191 -8.26 17.09 -2.32
CA ASP A 191 -9.02 17.43 -1.11
C ASP A 191 -8.70 18.83 -0.58
N LEU A 192 -7.69 19.48 -1.15
CA LEU A 192 -7.31 20.85 -0.79
C LEU A 192 -8.27 21.86 -1.43
N GLN A 193 -8.73 22.85 -0.66
CA GLN A 193 -9.60 23.90 -1.19
C GLN A 193 -8.94 24.68 -2.35
N ALA A 194 -9.72 25.03 -3.38
CA ALA A 194 -9.23 25.71 -4.57
C ALA A 194 -8.43 27.00 -4.29
N ARG A 195 -8.83 27.79 -3.28
CA ARG A 195 -8.10 29.01 -2.88
C ARG A 195 -6.65 28.73 -2.47
N ILE A 196 -6.41 27.60 -1.81
CA ILE A 196 -5.09 27.20 -1.31
C ILE A 196 -4.25 26.65 -2.47
N GLN A 197 -4.87 25.89 -3.37
CA GLN A 197 -4.22 25.44 -4.60
C GLN A 197 -3.74 26.61 -5.48
N VAL A 198 -4.53 27.69 -5.57
CA VAL A 198 -4.10 28.93 -6.24
C VAL A 198 -2.92 29.59 -5.51
N SER A 199 -2.88 29.54 -4.17
CA SER A 199 -1.71 30.03 -3.43
C SER A 199 -0.45 29.17 -3.68
N LEU A 200 -0.60 27.84 -3.79
CA LEU A 200 0.49 26.93 -4.17
C LEU A 200 0.99 27.19 -5.59
N PHE A 201 0.11 27.56 -6.51
CA PHE A 201 0.48 27.91 -7.89
C PHE A 201 1.50 29.05 -7.95
N ASN A 202 1.29 30.13 -7.18
CA ASN A 202 2.24 31.25 -7.14
C ASN A 202 3.62 30.81 -6.61
N ILE A 203 3.65 29.92 -5.62
CA ILE A 203 4.89 29.39 -5.05
C ILE A 203 5.65 28.54 -6.07
N LEU A 204 4.96 27.66 -6.81
CA LEU A 204 5.60 26.81 -7.82
C LEU A 204 6.14 27.61 -9.01
N GLN A 205 5.44 28.68 -9.40
CA GLN A 205 5.81 29.45 -10.59
C GLN A 205 6.91 30.48 -10.33
N GLU A 206 6.79 31.24 -9.25
CA GLU A 206 7.62 32.43 -9.00
C GLU A 206 8.54 32.25 -7.80
N GLY A 207 8.36 31.18 -7.01
CA GLY A 207 8.99 31.07 -5.70
C GLY A 207 8.48 32.11 -4.72
N ASP A 208 7.44 32.88 -5.06
CA ASP A 208 6.98 34.02 -4.28
C ASP A 208 5.85 33.60 -3.34
N ILE A 209 5.96 34.00 -2.06
CA ILE A 209 4.91 33.84 -1.05
C ILE A 209 4.31 35.20 -0.74
N GLN A 210 3.00 35.33 -0.88
CA GLN A 210 2.29 36.52 -0.43
C GLN A 210 1.59 36.29 0.91
N ILE A 211 2.04 37.01 1.94
CA ILE A 211 1.40 37.04 3.26
C ILE A 211 0.56 38.32 3.36
N ARG A 212 -0.61 38.24 3.99
CA ARG A 212 -1.54 39.37 4.11
C ARG A 212 -0.82 40.56 4.77
N GLY A 213 -0.87 41.72 4.10
CA GLY A 213 -0.23 42.95 4.59
C GLY A 213 1.25 43.11 4.21
N PHE A 214 1.86 42.12 3.57
CA PHE A 214 3.26 42.13 3.15
C PHE A 214 3.42 41.82 1.66
N LYS A 215 4.38 42.50 1.02
CA LYS A 215 4.94 42.09 -0.26
C LYS A 215 6.31 41.48 0.02
N LEU A 216 6.31 40.28 0.60
CA LEU A 216 7.53 39.54 0.84
C LEU A 216 7.80 38.64 -0.37
N ARG A 217 9.05 38.53 -0.80
CA ARG A 217 9.49 37.59 -1.83
C ARG A 217 10.54 36.69 -1.21
N LEU A 218 10.17 35.45 -0.94
CA LEU A 218 11.06 34.44 -0.37
C LEU A 218 11.29 33.36 -1.42
N PRO A 219 12.34 33.41 -2.24
CA PRO A 219 12.57 32.41 -3.29
C PRO A 219 12.89 31.04 -2.66
N LEU A 220 11.85 30.31 -2.29
CA LEU A 220 11.98 29.06 -1.55
C LEU A 220 12.48 27.94 -2.48
N ASP A 221 13.59 27.34 -2.09
CA ASP A 221 14.11 26.12 -2.69
C ASP A 221 13.44 24.88 -2.09
N ILE A 222 12.43 24.31 -2.76
CA ILE A 222 11.64 23.18 -2.25
C ILE A 222 11.45 22.13 -3.34
N GLN A 223 11.54 20.84 -3.00
CA GLN A 223 11.07 19.77 -3.86
C GLN A 223 9.65 19.38 -3.47
N PHE A 224 8.66 19.83 -4.26
CA PHE A 224 7.29 19.36 -4.10
C PHE A 224 7.10 17.93 -4.66
N VAL A 225 6.41 17.11 -3.87
CA VAL A 225 5.84 15.82 -4.29
C VAL A 225 4.37 15.80 -3.93
N PHE A 226 3.51 15.64 -4.92
CA PHE A 226 2.07 15.55 -4.74
C PHE A 226 1.63 14.09 -4.85
N THR A 227 0.57 13.72 -4.14
CA THR A 227 -0.13 12.46 -4.38
C THR A 227 -1.60 12.71 -4.61
N ALA A 228 -2.19 11.98 -5.55
CA ALA A 228 -3.62 12.06 -5.83
C ALA A 228 -4.18 10.74 -6.38
N ASN A 229 -5.49 10.58 -6.24
CA ASN A 229 -6.27 9.54 -6.88
C ASN A 229 -6.76 10.00 -8.27
N PRO A 230 -6.62 9.20 -9.35
CA PRO A 230 -7.10 9.55 -10.69
C PRO A 230 -8.58 9.94 -10.78
N GLU A 231 -9.48 9.31 -10.01
CA GLU A 231 -10.92 9.62 -10.06
C GLU A 231 -11.23 11.00 -9.49
N ASP A 232 -10.58 11.35 -8.38
CA ASP A 232 -10.69 12.68 -7.78
C ASP A 232 -10.08 13.75 -8.67
N TYR A 233 -9.11 13.36 -9.51
CA TYR A 233 -8.42 14.22 -10.47
C TYR A 233 -9.30 14.63 -11.66
N THR A 234 -10.21 13.76 -12.13
CA THR A 234 -11.00 13.97 -13.37
C THR A 234 -12.42 14.45 -13.11
N ASN A 235 -13.13 13.87 -12.15
CA ASN A 235 -14.59 14.04 -12.04
C ASN A 235 -15.03 15.30 -11.28
N ARG A 236 -14.11 15.97 -10.56
CA ARG A 236 -14.47 17.10 -9.67
C ARG A 236 -13.97 18.47 -10.12
N GLY A 237 -13.15 18.57 -11.17
CA GLY A 237 -12.39 19.81 -11.41
C GLY A 237 -11.60 20.24 -10.16
N SER A 238 -11.24 19.27 -9.32
CA SER A 238 -10.75 19.45 -7.96
C SER A 238 -9.38 20.12 -7.95
N ILE A 239 -8.57 19.89 -8.98
CA ILE A 239 -7.31 20.58 -9.17
C ILE A 239 -7.50 21.70 -10.19
N VAL A 240 -7.18 22.92 -9.77
CA VAL A 240 -7.23 24.09 -10.66
C VAL A 240 -6.25 23.91 -11.83
N THR A 241 -6.74 24.10 -13.06
CA THR A 241 -5.93 23.95 -14.30
C THR A 241 -4.57 24.64 -14.23
N PRO A 242 -4.44 25.87 -13.70
CA PRO A 242 -3.13 26.51 -13.58
C PRO A 242 -2.14 25.73 -12.73
N LEU A 243 -2.59 25.07 -11.66
CA LEU A 243 -1.72 24.25 -10.81
C LEU A 243 -1.31 22.97 -11.53
N LYS A 244 -2.26 22.32 -12.23
CA LYS A 244 -1.98 21.12 -13.02
C LYS A 244 -0.91 21.36 -14.08
N ASP A 245 -0.96 22.48 -14.79
CA ASP A 245 -0.01 22.83 -15.85
C ASP A 245 1.42 23.13 -15.32
N ARG A 246 1.56 23.36 -14.01
CA ARG A 246 2.85 23.65 -13.34
C ARG A 246 3.46 22.45 -12.63
N ILE A 247 2.73 21.34 -12.53
CA ILE A 247 3.30 20.08 -12.09
C ILE A 247 4.00 19.45 -13.28
N ASP A 248 5.33 19.51 -13.28
CA ASP A 248 6.14 19.17 -14.46
C ASP A 248 6.07 17.68 -14.84
N SER A 249 6.05 16.77 -13.86
CA SER A 249 5.99 15.32 -14.09
C SER A 249 4.81 14.68 -13.37
N GLN A 250 3.96 14.02 -14.13
CA GLN A 250 2.87 13.17 -13.63
C GLN A 250 3.21 11.71 -13.87
N ILE A 251 3.23 10.92 -12.80
CA ILE A 251 3.66 9.52 -12.83
C ILE A 251 2.50 8.67 -12.34
N VAL A 252 2.04 7.75 -13.18
CA VAL A 252 0.91 6.87 -12.86
C VAL A 252 1.43 5.59 -12.20
N THR A 253 0.98 5.34 -10.98
CA THR A 253 1.28 4.13 -10.22
C THR A 253 0.25 3.03 -10.51
N HIS A 254 0.58 1.79 -10.16
CA HIS A 254 -0.32 0.65 -10.38
C HIS A 254 -0.19 -0.38 -9.26
N TYR A 255 -1.20 -1.25 -9.11
CA TYR A 255 -1.05 -2.40 -8.22
C TYR A 255 -0.04 -3.42 -8.77
N PRO A 256 0.50 -4.32 -7.94
CA PRO A 256 1.37 -5.40 -8.39
C PRO A 256 0.73 -6.20 -9.52
N LYS A 257 1.49 -6.43 -10.61
CA LYS A 257 1.02 -7.16 -11.79
C LYS A 257 1.16 -8.68 -11.66
N SER A 258 1.92 -9.16 -10.67
CA SER A 258 2.17 -10.59 -10.44
C SER A 258 2.00 -10.96 -8.97
N ILE A 259 1.60 -12.21 -8.73
CA ILE A 259 1.45 -12.79 -7.39
C ILE A 259 2.77 -12.75 -6.64
N GLU A 260 3.87 -13.07 -7.32
CA GLU A 260 5.21 -13.06 -6.73
C GLU A 260 5.57 -11.68 -6.15
N THR A 261 5.20 -10.60 -6.87
CA THR A 261 5.43 -9.23 -6.41
C THR A 261 4.52 -8.88 -5.24
N GLY A 262 3.22 -9.18 -5.35
CA GLY A 262 2.25 -8.97 -4.28
C GLY A 262 2.66 -9.67 -2.98
N LYS A 263 3.08 -10.93 -3.10
CA LYS A 263 3.59 -11.76 -2.01
C LYS A 263 4.81 -11.16 -1.32
N LYS A 264 5.79 -10.63 -2.08
CA LYS A 264 6.94 -9.92 -1.49
C LYS A 264 6.49 -8.72 -0.67
N ILE A 265 5.52 -7.96 -1.16
CA ILE A 265 4.96 -6.81 -0.44
C ILE A 265 4.24 -7.27 0.83
N THR A 266 3.34 -8.24 0.72
CA THR A 266 2.59 -8.78 1.87
C THR A 266 3.52 -9.33 2.94
N MET A 267 4.52 -10.13 2.57
CA MET A 267 5.50 -10.67 3.51
C MET A 267 6.41 -9.60 4.13
N GLN A 268 6.70 -8.52 3.40
CA GLN A 268 7.51 -7.41 3.92
C GLN A 268 6.73 -6.56 4.95
N GLU A 269 5.44 -6.34 4.71
CA GLU A 269 4.63 -5.40 5.49
C GLU A 269 3.79 -6.06 6.59
N ALA A 270 3.47 -7.35 6.47
CA ALA A 270 2.65 -8.05 7.47
C ALA A 270 3.37 -8.19 8.81
N VAL A 271 2.65 -7.86 9.89
CA VAL A 271 3.18 -7.91 11.25
C VAL A 271 2.81 -9.24 11.89
N VAL A 272 3.70 -10.22 11.75
CA VAL A 272 3.55 -11.52 12.40
C VAL A 272 4.19 -11.51 13.79
N LYS A 273 3.39 -11.79 14.82
CA LYS A 273 3.84 -11.81 16.22
C LYS A 273 4.83 -12.96 16.47
N THR A 274 5.74 -12.78 17.44
CA THR A 274 6.78 -13.77 17.73
C THR A 274 6.21 -15.12 18.17
N GLU A 275 5.16 -15.09 18.99
CA GLU A 275 4.44 -16.26 19.48
C GLU A 275 3.77 -17.02 18.32
N GLN A 276 3.16 -16.29 17.39
CA GLN A 276 2.54 -16.85 16.18
C GLN A 276 3.56 -17.56 15.28
N LYS A 277 4.78 -17.01 15.14
CA LYS A 277 5.85 -17.63 14.33
C LYS A 277 6.28 -19.01 14.85
N GLY A 278 6.20 -19.24 16.17
CA GLY A 278 6.51 -20.53 16.78
C GLY A 278 5.36 -21.53 16.69
N LEU A 279 4.12 -21.04 16.77
CA LEU A 279 2.90 -21.86 16.85
C LEU A 279 2.35 -22.26 15.47
N VAL A 280 2.40 -21.37 14.48
CA VAL A 280 1.73 -21.55 13.18
C VAL A 280 2.76 -21.73 12.05
N LYS A 281 2.67 -22.87 11.35
CA LYS A 281 3.45 -23.17 10.14
C LYS A 281 2.62 -22.89 8.89
N THR A 282 3.25 -22.26 7.89
CA THR A 282 2.61 -21.83 6.63
C THR A 282 3.31 -22.44 5.41
N ASN A 283 2.72 -22.27 4.21
CA ASN A 283 3.35 -22.57 2.93
C ASN A 283 3.24 -21.44 1.91
N ASP A 284 3.91 -21.63 0.79
CA ASP A 284 3.87 -20.68 -0.32
C ASP A 284 2.48 -20.57 -0.96
N LEU A 285 1.80 -21.70 -1.14
CA LEU A 285 0.49 -21.75 -1.79
C LEU A 285 -0.59 -20.96 -1.05
N ILE A 286 -0.65 -20.99 0.28
CA ILE A 286 -1.64 -20.20 1.03
C ILE A 286 -1.41 -18.70 0.86
N THR A 287 -0.14 -18.30 0.74
CA THR A 287 0.22 -16.90 0.50
C THR A 287 -0.13 -16.50 -0.94
N ASP A 288 0.12 -17.39 -1.90
CA ASP A 288 -0.25 -17.20 -3.30
C ASP A 288 -1.77 -17.10 -3.45
N LEU A 289 -2.55 -17.87 -2.68
CA LEU A 289 -4.01 -17.81 -2.64
C LEU A 289 -4.51 -16.44 -2.14
N ILE A 290 -3.89 -15.86 -1.10
CA ILE A 290 -4.26 -14.52 -0.62
C ILE A 290 -4.06 -13.46 -1.70
N GLU A 291 -2.93 -13.50 -2.40
CA GLU A 291 -2.67 -12.58 -3.50
C GLU A 291 -3.60 -12.85 -4.68
N GLN A 292 -3.91 -14.11 -4.97
CA GLN A 292 -4.87 -14.47 -6.01
C GLN A 292 -6.25 -13.90 -5.69
N ILE A 293 -6.73 -13.96 -4.43
CA ILE A 293 -8.02 -13.34 -4.03
C ILE A 293 -8.03 -11.85 -4.40
N ALA A 294 -6.92 -11.14 -4.17
CA ALA A 294 -6.84 -9.72 -4.53
C ALA A 294 -6.79 -9.49 -6.05
N MET A 295 -6.25 -10.43 -6.83
CA MET A 295 -6.32 -10.38 -8.29
C MET A 295 -7.75 -10.60 -8.80
N GLU A 296 -8.41 -11.67 -8.33
CA GLU A 296 -9.81 -11.95 -8.66
C GLU A 296 -10.72 -10.78 -8.27
N ALA A 297 -10.48 -10.16 -7.11
CA ALA A 297 -11.26 -9.01 -6.66
C ALA A 297 -11.11 -7.79 -7.57
N ARG A 298 -9.94 -7.57 -8.19
CA ARG A 298 -9.73 -6.44 -9.12
C ARG A 298 -10.41 -6.64 -10.47
N GLU A 299 -10.65 -7.89 -10.85
CA GLU A 299 -11.30 -8.25 -12.11
C GLU A 299 -12.79 -8.57 -11.92
N SER A 300 -13.27 -8.59 -10.68
CA SER A 300 -14.65 -8.92 -10.32
C SER A 300 -15.61 -7.79 -10.65
N GLU A 301 -16.72 -8.12 -11.32
CA GLU A 301 -17.82 -7.19 -11.59
C GLU A 301 -18.51 -6.69 -10.31
N TYR A 302 -18.49 -7.47 -9.24
CA TYR A 302 -19.08 -7.10 -7.94
C TYR A 302 -18.25 -6.08 -7.12
N VAL A 303 -17.04 -5.74 -7.56
CA VAL A 303 -16.09 -4.91 -6.82
C VAL A 303 -15.89 -3.57 -7.52
N ASP A 304 -15.89 -2.48 -6.75
CA ASP A 304 -15.63 -1.16 -7.30
C ASP A 304 -14.14 -0.98 -7.64
N ALA A 305 -13.82 -1.10 -8.92
CA ALA A 305 -12.47 -0.88 -9.46
C ALA A 305 -11.93 0.54 -9.19
N LYS A 306 -12.81 1.54 -9.01
CA LYS A 306 -12.43 2.94 -8.76
C LYS A 306 -11.88 3.14 -7.36
N SER A 307 -12.47 2.47 -6.38
CA SER A 307 -11.96 2.43 -5.00
C SER A 307 -10.67 1.59 -4.90
N GLY A 308 -10.60 0.53 -5.70
CA GLY A 308 -9.42 -0.31 -5.92
C GLY A 308 -9.10 -1.26 -4.78
N VAL A 309 -8.55 -2.44 -5.12
CA VAL A 309 -8.16 -3.46 -4.13
C VAL A 309 -6.70 -3.31 -3.73
N SER A 310 -6.46 -2.65 -2.60
CA SER A 310 -5.12 -2.31 -2.13
C SER A 310 -4.35 -3.50 -1.52
N ALA A 311 -3.02 -3.40 -1.48
CA ALA A 311 -2.16 -4.35 -0.75
C ALA A 311 -2.49 -4.44 0.75
N ARG A 312 -3.22 -3.45 1.33
CA ARG A 312 -3.67 -3.54 2.72
C ARG A 312 -4.67 -4.68 2.93
N MET A 313 -5.43 -5.05 1.89
CA MET A 313 -6.34 -6.20 1.94
C MET A 313 -5.55 -7.49 2.14
N THR A 314 -4.52 -7.73 1.31
CA THR A 314 -3.70 -8.95 1.37
C THR A 314 -2.87 -9.03 2.65
N ILE A 315 -2.32 -7.90 3.11
CA ILE A 315 -1.63 -7.82 4.42
C ILE A 315 -2.58 -8.21 5.56
N SER A 316 -3.75 -7.58 5.64
CA SER A 316 -4.74 -7.87 6.70
C SER A 316 -5.29 -9.30 6.60
N ALA A 317 -5.48 -9.80 5.38
CA ALA A 317 -5.91 -11.17 5.13
C ALA A 317 -4.88 -12.19 5.60
N TYR A 318 -3.59 -11.96 5.35
CA TYR A 318 -2.52 -12.83 5.83
C TYR A 318 -2.40 -12.83 7.36
N GLU A 319 -2.52 -11.66 7.99
CA GLU A 319 -2.55 -11.56 9.46
C GLU A 319 -3.77 -12.28 10.07
N ASN A 320 -4.94 -12.15 9.44
CA ASN A 320 -6.15 -12.86 9.86
C ASN A 320 -6.06 -14.37 9.65
N LEU A 321 -5.47 -14.84 8.55
CA LEU A 321 -5.23 -16.26 8.29
C LEU A 321 -4.40 -16.89 9.42
N LEU A 322 -3.28 -16.24 9.77
CA LEU A 322 -2.42 -16.72 10.86
C LEU A 322 -3.17 -16.71 12.20
N SER A 323 -4.00 -15.68 12.43
CA SER A 323 -4.82 -15.57 13.64
C SER A 323 -5.92 -16.64 13.69
N ALA A 324 -6.48 -17.04 12.55
CA ALA A 324 -7.46 -18.14 12.46
C ALA A 324 -6.83 -19.48 12.84
N ALA A 325 -5.66 -19.78 12.27
CA ALA A 325 -4.89 -20.98 12.60
C ALA A 325 -4.43 -20.99 14.07
N GLU A 326 -3.93 -19.86 14.58
CA GLU A 326 -3.55 -19.69 16.00
C GLU A 326 -4.74 -19.93 16.92
N ARG A 327 -5.89 -19.30 16.65
CA ARG A 327 -7.11 -19.48 17.45
C ARG A 327 -7.51 -20.96 17.52
N ARG A 328 -7.47 -21.68 16.39
CA ARG A 328 -7.75 -23.12 16.35
C ARG A 328 -6.77 -23.92 17.20
N ALA A 329 -5.47 -23.63 17.13
CA ALA A 329 -4.46 -24.30 17.93
C ALA A 329 -4.67 -24.07 19.43
N LEU A 330 -4.96 -22.83 19.83
CA LEU A 330 -5.20 -22.45 21.22
C LEU A 330 -6.45 -23.13 21.80
N LEU A 331 -7.56 -23.15 21.06
CA LEU A 331 -8.79 -23.84 21.49
C LEU A 331 -8.57 -25.34 21.74
N ASN A 332 -7.71 -25.96 20.94
CA ASN A 332 -7.38 -27.38 21.05
C ASN A 332 -6.15 -27.67 21.93
N SER A 333 -5.56 -26.64 22.57
CA SER A 333 -4.32 -26.77 23.36
C SER A 333 -3.16 -27.42 22.59
N GLU A 334 -3.04 -27.12 21.30
CA GLU A 334 -2.00 -27.64 20.41
C GLU A 334 -0.72 -26.81 20.53
N LYS A 335 0.43 -27.48 20.55
CA LYS A 335 1.74 -26.82 20.65
C LYS A 335 2.19 -26.19 19.33
N GLU A 336 1.75 -26.76 18.22
CA GLU A 336 2.03 -26.32 16.87
C GLU A 336 0.84 -26.69 15.97
N THR A 337 0.61 -25.89 14.94
CA THR A 337 -0.39 -26.15 13.92
C THR A 337 0.12 -25.77 12.54
N TYR A 338 -0.45 -26.38 11.51
CA TYR A 338 -0.22 -26.03 10.12
C TYR A 338 -1.46 -25.33 9.57
N VAL A 339 -1.29 -24.27 8.78
CA VAL A 339 -2.39 -23.56 8.11
C VAL A 339 -3.21 -24.52 7.24
N ARG A 340 -4.52 -24.29 7.17
CA ARG A 340 -5.47 -25.09 6.40
C ARG A 340 -6.15 -24.21 5.35
N ILE A 341 -6.73 -24.82 4.31
CA ILE A 341 -7.59 -24.09 3.35
C ILE A 341 -8.83 -23.56 4.06
N SER A 342 -9.37 -24.31 5.02
CA SER A 342 -10.45 -23.83 5.89
C SER A 342 -10.09 -22.56 6.67
N ASP A 343 -8.81 -22.34 7.00
CA ASP A 343 -8.37 -21.13 7.69
C ASP A 343 -8.49 -19.88 6.77
N LEU A 344 -8.54 -20.03 5.43
CA LEU A 344 -8.78 -18.91 4.50
C LEU A 344 -10.14 -18.24 4.72
N TYR A 345 -11.15 -18.97 5.16
CA TYR A 345 -12.46 -18.36 5.44
C TYR A 345 -12.38 -17.39 6.63
N GLY A 346 -11.35 -17.50 7.48
CA GLY A 346 -11.02 -16.50 8.50
C GLY A 346 -10.59 -15.14 7.95
N VAL A 347 -10.26 -15.04 6.66
CA VAL A 347 -9.86 -13.77 6.03
C VAL A 347 -11.04 -12.94 5.54
N ILE A 348 -12.27 -13.49 5.52
CA ILE A 348 -13.48 -12.79 5.06
C ILE A 348 -13.65 -11.39 5.69
N PRO A 349 -13.49 -11.21 7.01
CA PRO A 349 -13.58 -9.87 7.61
C PRO A 349 -12.57 -8.86 7.06
N ALA A 350 -11.37 -9.32 6.66
CA ALA A 350 -10.36 -8.47 6.04
C ALA A 350 -10.73 -8.08 4.60
N ILE A 351 -11.38 -8.98 3.85
CA ILE A 351 -11.90 -8.68 2.52
C ILE A 351 -13.04 -7.66 2.63
N CYS A 352 -14.09 -7.96 3.40
CA CYS A 352 -15.25 -7.09 3.52
C CYS A 352 -14.91 -5.70 4.07
N GLY A 353 -13.92 -5.59 4.97
CA GLY A 353 -13.50 -4.30 5.52
C GLY A 353 -12.55 -3.47 4.64
N LYS A 354 -12.13 -3.99 3.48
CA LYS A 354 -11.11 -3.36 2.61
C LYS A 354 -11.49 -3.32 1.12
N VAL A 355 -12.54 -4.02 0.73
CA VAL A 355 -13.07 -4.06 -0.63
C VAL A 355 -14.41 -3.37 -0.65
N GLU A 356 -14.54 -2.35 -1.50
CA GLU A 356 -15.81 -1.66 -1.74
C GLU A 356 -16.57 -2.40 -2.85
N LEU A 357 -17.86 -2.60 -2.67
CA LEU A 357 -18.70 -3.30 -3.63
C LEU A 357 -19.47 -2.30 -4.50
N VAL A 358 -19.77 -2.71 -5.72
CA VAL A 358 -20.79 -2.03 -6.54
C VAL A 358 -22.19 -2.47 -6.09
N TYR A 359 -23.23 -1.85 -6.64
CA TYR A 359 -24.61 -2.14 -6.27
C TYR A 359 -24.96 -3.63 -6.36
N GLU A 360 -24.54 -4.28 -7.45
CA GLU A 360 -24.74 -5.71 -7.67
C GLU A 360 -24.08 -6.56 -6.58
N GLY A 361 -22.88 -6.18 -6.14
CA GLY A 361 -22.17 -6.87 -5.04
C GLY A 361 -22.82 -6.66 -3.67
N GLU A 362 -23.37 -5.47 -3.42
CA GLU A 362 -24.12 -5.18 -2.19
C GLU A 362 -25.43 -5.98 -2.13
N VAL A 363 -26.10 -6.20 -3.27
CA VAL A 363 -27.31 -7.04 -3.36
C VAL A 363 -27.00 -8.51 -3.06
N GLU A 364 -25.91 -9.05 -3.62
CA GLU A 364 -25.44 -10.42 -3.32
C GLU A 364 -25.02 -10.57 -1.85
N GLY A 365 -24.44 -9.51 -1.28
CA GLY A 365 -24.01 -9.46 0.10
C GLY A 365 -22.50 -9.69 0.25
N PRO A 366 -21.81 -8.90 1.10
CA PRO A 366 -20.36 -8.82 1.12
C PRO A 366 -19.65 -10.12 1.53
N VAL A 367 -20.29 -10.93 2.37
CA VAL A 367 -19.75 -12.24 2.80
C VAL A 367 -19.80 -13.25 1.65
N ILE A 368 -20.88 -13.25 0.87
CA ILE A 368 -21.05 -14.16 -0.27
C ILE A 368 -20.06 -13.81 -1.36
N VAL A 369 -19.92 -12.52 -1.68
CA VAL A 369 -18.91 -12.03 -2.63
C VAL A 369 -17.50 -12.43 -2.18
N ALA A 370 -17.15 -12.24 -0.90
CA ALA A 370 -15.84 -12.65 -0.37
C ALA A 370 -15.60 -14.18 -0.48
N GLN A 371 -16.62 -15.01 -0.19
CA GLN A 371 -16.53 -16.46 -0.37
C GLN A 371 -16.36 -16.85 -1.85
N SER A 372 -17.05 -16.17 -2.75
CA SER A 372 -16.92 -16.36 -4.20
C SER A 372 -15.51 -16.03 -4.69
N LEU A 373 -14.93 -14.93 -4.20
CA LEU A 373 -13.54 -14.55 -4.51
C LEU A 373 -12.52 -15.60 -4.03
N ILE A 374 -12.72 -16.16 -2.83
CA ILE A 374 -11.90 -17.27 -2.31
C ILE A 374 -12.04 -18.50 -3.22
N GLY A 375 -13.26 -18.87 -3.61
CA GLY A 375 -13.52 -20.00 -4.52
C GLY A 375 -12.85 -19.82 -5.88
N LYS A 376 -12.99 -18.64 -6.50
CA LYS A 376 -12.30 -18.29 -7.76
C LYS A 376 -10.78 -18.39 -7.61
N ALA A 377 -10.22 -17.88 -6.52
CA ALA A 377 -8.78 -17.96 -6.28
C ALA A 377 -8.28 -19.41 -6.13
N ILE A 378 -9.03 -20.25 -5.40
CA ILE A 378 -8.76 -21.69 -5.30
C ILE A 378 -8.82 -22.34 -6.68
N ARG A 379 -9.88 -22.08 -7.45
CA ARG A 379 -10.07 -22.63 -8.80
C ARG A 379 -8.90 -22.29 -9.72
N THR A 380 -8.45 -21.03 -9.71
CA THR A 380 -7.32 -20.55 -10.51
C THR A 380 -6.01 -21.22 -10.08
N GLN A 381 -5.71 -21.25 -8.78
CA GLN A 381 -4.47 -21.85 -8.27
C GLN A 381 -4.46 -23.37 -8.37
N PHE A 382 -5.62 -24.04 -8.34
CA PHE A 382 -5.72 -25.49 -8.41
C PHE A 382 -5.02 -26.06 -9.65
N LEU A 383 -5.14 -25.38 -10.80
CA LEU A 383 -4.54 -25.80 -12.06
C LEU A 383 -3.00 -25.77 -12.07
N ASN A 384 -2.36 -25.08 -11.13
CA ASN A 384 -0.91 -25.06 -11.00
C ASN A 384 -0.36 -26.31 -10.29
N TYR A 385 -1.21 -27.03 -9.55
CA TYR A 385 -0.83 -28.18 -8.72
C TYR A 385 -1.49 -29.47 -9.19
N PHE A 386 -2.70 -29.38 -9.74
CA PHE A 386 -3.52 -30.52 -10.10
C PHE A 386 -3.99 -30.44 -11.57
N PRO A 387 -4.07 -31.59 -12.30
CA PRO A 387 -4.58 -31.61 -13.67
C PRO A 387 -6.00 -31.06 -13.80
N ASN A 388 -6.28 -30.31 -14.87
CA ASN A 388 -7.60 -29.73 -15.08
C ASN A 388 -8.71 -30.81 -15.12
N PRO A 389 -9.71 -30.78 -14.22
CA PRO A 389 -10.75 -31.82 -14.14
C PRO A 389 -11.65 -31.90 -15.38
N GLU A 390 -11.89 -30.78 -16.06
CA GLU A 390 -12.70 -30.72 -17.28
C GLU A 390 -11.99 -31.40 -18.47
N LYS A 391 -10.66 -31.34 -18.51
CA LYS A 391 -9.83 -32.00 -19.54
C LYS A 391 -9.57 -33.47 -19.21
N ALA A 392 -9.40 -33.79 -17.92
CA ALA A 392 -9.14 -35.16 -17.46
C ALA A 392 -10.27 -36.14 -17.85
N LYS A 393 -11.52 -35.69 -17.97
CA LYS A 393 -12.65 -36.49 -18.49
C LYS A 393 -12.43 -37.04 -19.91
N LYS A 394 -11.54 -36.43 -20.71
CA LYS A 394 -11.30 -36.76 -22.12
C LYS A 394 -10.00 -37.55 -22.36
N GLU A 395 -9.19 -37.79 -21.33
CA GLU A 395 -7.90 -38.47 -21.47
C GLU A 395 -8.02 -39.99 -21.39
N LYS A 396 -7.18 -40.70 -22.17
CA LYS A 396 -7.13 -42.18 -22.21
C LYS A 396 -6.70 -42.84 -20.90
N ARG A 397 -6.11 -42.07 -19.96
CA ARG A 397 -5.64 -42.56 -18.64
C ARG A 397 -6.75 -42.66 -17.59
N GLY A 398 -7.98 -42.22 -17.89
CA GLY A 398 -9.08 -42.20 -16.93
C GLY A 398 -9.04 -40.96 -16.04
N ASN A 399 -10.18 -40.65 -15.40
CA ASN A 399 -10.30 -39.49 -14.52
C ASN A 399 -9.59 -39.78 -13.17
N ILE A 400 -8.48 -39.10 -12.89
CA ILE A 400 -7.71 -39.25 -11.65
C ILE A 400 -8.51 -38.89 -10.39
N TYR A 401 -9.58 -38.09 -10.52
CA TYR A 401 -10.45 -37.70 -9.41
C TYR A 401 -11.58 -38.70 -9.16
N ARG A 402 -11.67 -39.78 -9.95
CA ARG A 402 -12.83 -40.67 -9.94
C ARG A 402 -13.09 -41.32 -8.59
N LYS A 403 -12.05 -41.80 -7.90
CA LYS A 403 -12.23 -42.42 -6.57
C LYS A 403 -12.89 -41.45 -5.58
N ILE A 404 -12.46 -40.19 -5.60
CA ILE A 404 -13.00 -39.14 -4.75
C ILE A 404 -14.47 -38.87 -5.11
N THR A 405 -14.79 -38.72 -6.41
CA THR A 405 -16.17 -38.47 -6.83
C THR A 405 -17.09 -39.66 -6.53
N ASP A 406 -16.61 -40.88 -6.73
CA ASP A 406 -17.37 -42.11 -6.46
C ASP A 406 -17.64 -42.22 -4.94
N TRP A 407 -16.66 -41.87 -4.09
CA TRP A 407 -16.83 -41.84 -2.63
C TRP A 407 -17.97 -40.90 -2.19
N PHE A 408 -18.06 -39.69 -2.76
CA PHE A 408 -19.18 -38.78 -2.47
C PHE A 408 -20.50 -39.26 -3.11
N GLY A 409 -20.44 -39.88 -4.30
CA GLY A 409 -21.59 -40.46 -5.00
C GLY A 409 -22.26 -41.60 -4.22
N ASP A 410 -21.53 -42.28 -3.33
CA ASP A 410 -22.06 -43.27 -2.38
C ASP A 410 -22.83 -42.63 -1.19
N ASN A 411 -23.23 -41.36 -1.30
CA ASN A 411 -23.92 -40.54 -0.28
C ASN A 411 -23.10 -40.29 0.99
N ASN A 412 -21.77 -40.36 0.91
CA ASN A 412 -20.92 -39.93 2.01
C ASN A 412 -20.86 -38.40 2.06
N THR A 413 -20.79 -37.85 3.27
CA THR A 413 -20.58 -36.42 3.53
C THR A 413 -19.30 -36.21 4.32
N MET A 414 -18.65 -35.07 4.09
CA MET A 414 -17.45 -34.68 4.83
C MET A 414 -17.56 -33.25 5.34
N ASP A 415 -17.70 -33.12 6.65
CA ASP A 415 -17.64 -31.84 7.33
C ASP A 415 -16.21 -31.54 7.80
N ILE A 416 -15.68 -30.41 7.36
CA ILE A 416 -14.42 -29.83 7.83
C ILE A 416 -14.78 -28.58 8.65
N LEU A 417 -14.86 -28.75 9.97
CA LEU A 417 -15.15 -27.66 10.90
C LEU A 417 -13.90 -26.81 11.17
N SER A 418 -14.11 -25.51 11.36
CA SER A 418 -13.02 -24.53 11.49
C SER A 418 -12.17 -24.71 12.76
N ASP A 419 -12.68 -25.42 13.77
CA ASP A 419 -12.03 -25.63 15.07
C ASP A 419 -11.56 -27.07 15.29
N LEU A 420 -11.55 -27.93 14.26
CA LEU A 420 -11.08 -29.31 14.38
C LEU A 420 -9.63 -29.39 14.89
N ALA A 421 -9.39 -30.21 15.92
CA ALA A 421 -8.06 -30.62 16.33
C ALA A 421 -7.29 -31.30 15.17
N ASN A 422 -5.97 -31.17 15.15
CA ASN A 422 -5.08 -31.69 14.09
C ASN A 422 -5.25 -33.19 13.88
N ARG A 423 -5.42 -33.96 14.96
CA ARG A 423 -5.65 -35.40 14.88
C ARG A 423 -6.96 -35.74 14.16
N ASP A 424 -8.03 -35.05 14.51
CA ASP A 424 -9.37 -35.33 14.00
C ASP A 424 -9.51 -34.82 12.55
N TYR A 425 -8.86 -33.70 12.23
CA TYR A 425 -8.68 -33.20 10.87
C TYR A 425 -7.95 -34.20 9.97
N GLU A 426 -6.81 -34.74 10.41
CA GLU A 426 -6.09 -35.77 9.66
C GLU A 426 -6.95 -37.02 9.46
N SER A 427 -7.62 -37.50 10.52
CA SER A 427 -8.46 -38.69 10.43
C SER A 427 -9.62 -38.50 9.44
N ARG A 428 -10.22 -37.31 9.39
CA ARG A 428 -11.31 -37.00 8.47
C ARG A 428 -10.85 -37.06 7.01
N LEU A 429 -9.76 -36.38 6.67
CA LEU A 429 -9.24 -36.36 5.30
C LEU A 429 -8.85 -37.75 4.80
N ARG A 430 -8.29 -38.60 5.67
CA ARG A 430 -7.91 -39.98 5.33
C ARG A 430 -9.11 -40.94 5.16
N THR A 431 -10.30 -40.52 5.57
CA THR A 431 -11.52 -41.33 5.37
C THR A 431 -12.01 -41.27 3.92
N ILE A 432 -11.64 -40.21 3.17
CA ILE A 432 -12.03 -40.04 1.77
C ILE A 432 -11.17 -40.95 0.90
N ASP A 433 -11.81 -41.94 0.27
CA ASP A 433 -11.10 -42.91 -0.56
C ASP A 433 -10.46 -42.22 -1.80
N GLY A 434 -9.18 -42.53 -2.03
CA GLY A 434 -8.39 -42.02 -3.13
C GLY A 434 -7.85 -40.58 -2.99
N LEU A 435 -8.16 -39.87 -1.90
CA LEU A 435 -7.66 -38.50 -1.70
C LEU A 435 -6.16 -38.46 -1.34
N ASP A 436 -5.70 -39.40 -0.51
CA ASP A 436 -4.29 -39.55 -0.17
C ASP A 436 -3.48 -40.12 -1.35
N ASP A 437 -4.02 -41.13 -2.05
CA ASP A 437 -3.46 -41.69 -3.28
C ASP A 437 -3.18 -40.58 -4.32
N LEU A 438 -4.15 -39.69 -4.55
CA LEU A 438 -4.04 -38.58 -5.50
C LEU A 438 -2.87 -37.66 -5.17
N VAL A 439 -2.74 -37.27 -3.90
CA VAL A 439 -1.68 -36.36 -3.44
C VAL A 439 -0.32 -37.07 -3.44
N ASP A 440 -0.27 -38.34 -3.08
CA ASP A 440 0.97 -39.12 -3.06
C ASP A 440 1.52 -39.39 -4.47
N GLU A 441 0.64 -39.62 -5.45
CA GLU A 441 1.04 -39.80 -6.86
C GLU A 441 1.60 -38.51 -7.46
N LEU A 442 0.95 -37.37 -7.21
CA LEU A 442 1.33 -36.08 -7.82
C LEU A 442 2.42 -35.34 -7.05
N HIS A 443 2.47 -35.49 -5.73
CA HIS A 443 3.35 -34.74 -4.84
C HIS A 443 4.08 -35.63 -3.80
N PRO A 444 4.87 -36.64 -4.24
CA PRO A 444 5.42 -37.67 -3.35
C PRO A 444 6.42 -37.15 -2.30
N ARG A 445 7.04 -35.99 -2.55
CA ARG A 445 8.13 -35.43 -1.72
C ARG A 445 7.67 -34.48 -0.61
N LEU A 446 6.37 -34.22 -0.50
CA LEU A 446 5.84 -33.32 0.52
C LEU A 446 5.90 -33.95 1.92
N SER A 447 6.09 -33.12 2.95
CA SER A 447 5.97 -33.54 4.34
C SER A 447 4.54 -33.95 4.69
N LYS A 448 4.36 -34.61 5.84
CA LYS A 448 3.03 -35.06 6.29
C LYS A 448 2.02 -33.91 6.37
N SER A 449 2.40 -32.77 6.94
CA SER A 449 1.51 -31.61 7.09
C SER A 449 1.18 -30.95 5.74
N GLU A 450 2.16 -30.87 4.83
CA GLU A 450 1.93 -30.37 3.47
C GLU A 450 1.01 -31.29 2.68
N LYS A 451 1.12 -32.61 2.81
CA LYS A 451 0.20 -33.56 2.17
C LYS A 451 -1.24 -33.36 2.66
N LEU A 452 -1.45 -33.21 3.97
CA LEU A 452 -2.79 -32.93 4.51
C LEU A 452 -3.37 -31.61 3.99
N PHE A 453 -2.54 -30.58 3.86
CA PHE A 453 -2.94 -29.33 3.22
C PHE A 453 -3.33 -29.54 1.75
N MET A 454 -2.53 -30.29 0.99
CA MET A 454 -2.82 -30.59 -0.41
C MET A 454 -4.06 -31.45 -0.61
N MET A 455 -4.38 -32.35 0.34
CA MET A 455 -5.61 -33.13 0.33
C MET A 455 -6.83 -32.21 0.48
N GLU A 456 -6.82 -31.29 1.44
CA GLU A 456 -7.90 -30.31 1.61
C GLU A 456 -7.98 -29.35 0.40
N PHE A 457 -6.84 -28.89 -0.11
CA PHE A 457 -6.79 -28.05 -1.32
C PHE A 457 -7.36 -28.79 -2.54
N ALA A 458 -7.06 -30.08 -2.68
CA ALA A 458 -7.64 -30.90 -3.73
C ALA A 458 -9.16 -30.98 -3.60
N LEU A 459 -9.66 -31.21 -2.39
CA LEU A 459 -11.10 -31.31 -2.09
C LEU A 459 -11.84 -30.01 -2.43
N HIS A 460 -11.31 -28.86 -2.01
CA HIS A 460 -11.85 -27.57 -2.39
C HIS A 460 -11.79 -27.36 -3.90
N GLY A 461 -10.65 -27.65 -4.53
CA GLY A 461 -10.49 -27.48 -5.98
C GLY A 461 -11.47 -28.30 -6.81
N VAL A 462 -11.66 -29.59 -6.50
CA VAL A 462 -12.65 -30.41 -7.23
C VAL A 462 -14.08 -29.91 -7.01
N ALA A 463 -14.39 -29.33 -5.85
CA ALA A 463 -15.67 -28.68 -5.60
C ALA A 463 -15.85 -27.40 -6.42
N GLU A 464 -14.81 -26.56 -6.55
CA GLU A 464 -14.86 -25.37 -7.42
C GLU A 464 -14.98 -25.71 -8.91
N TYR A 465 -14.61 -26.93 -9.31
CA TYR A 465 -14.86 -27.49 -10.65
C TYR A 465 -16.19 -28.24 -10.77
N SER A 466 -17.05 -28.17 -9.75
CA SER A 466 -18.35 -28.82 -9.72
C SER A 466 -18.28 -30.34 -9.95
N LEU A 467 -17.22 -31.00 -9.49
CA LEU A 467 -17.17 -32.47 -9.44
C LEU A 467 -17.88 -33.02 -8.20
N ILE A 468 -17.93 -32.23 -7.13
CA ILE A 468 -18.64 -32.51 -5.88
C ILE A 468 -19.35 -31.23 -5.40
N GLY A 469 -20.33 -31.38 -4.52
CA GLY A 469 -20.99 -30.26 -3.87
C GLY A 469 -20.22 -29.74 -2.66
N LYS A 470 -20.25 -28.42 -2.45
CA LYS A 470 -19.73 -27.75 -1.26
C LYS A 470 -20.78 -26.82 -0.67
N LYS A 471 -20.97 -26.87 0.64
CA LYS A 471 -21.90 -26.04 1.40
C LYS A 471 -21.17 -25.35 2.55
N SER A 472 -21.36 -24.04 2.67
CA SER A 472 -20.90 -23.29 3.85
C SER A 472 -21.74 -23.65 5.07
N LEU A 473 -21.08 -23.97 6.18
CA LEU A 473 -21.69 -24.14 7.49
C LEU A 473 -21.43 -22.90 8.35
N ASP A 474 -22.17 -22.73 9.44
CA ASP A 474 -21.92 -21.64 10.41
C ASP A 474 -20.48 -21.65 10.96
N THR A 475 -19.87 -22.84 11.08
CA THR A 475 -18.53 -23.06 11.63
C THR A 475 -17.70 -24.06 10.82
N GLY A 476 -17.73 -23.96 9.49
CA GLY A 476 -16.91 -24.81 8.62
C GLY A 476 -17.44 -24.94 7.20
N GLN A 477 -17.06 -26.03 6.54
CA GLN A 477 -17.51 -26.40 5.20
C GLN A 477 -17.96 -27.86 5.20
N SER A 478 -19.01 -28.15 4.43
CA SER A 478 -19.50 -29.50 4.20
C SER A 478 -19.35 -29.87 2.72
N PHE A 479 -18.80 -31.04 2.45
CA PHE A 479 -18.68 -31.61 1.11
C PHE A 479 -19.60 -32.81 0.97
N GLN A 480 -20.29 -32.89 -0.16
CA GLN A 480 -21.27 -33.93 -0.43
C GLN A 480 -21.39 -34.18 -1.95
N ASP A 481 -22.23 -35.13 -2.33
CA ASP A 481 -22.55 -35.33 -3.74
C ASP A 481 -23.12 -34.04 -4.39
N LEU A 482 -22.77 -33.83 -5.65
CA LEU A 482 -23.19 -32.65 -6.39
C LEU A 482 -24.70 -32.61 -6.56
N VAL A 483 -25.33 -33.74 -6.92
CA VAL A 483 -26.78 -33.82 -7.16
C VAL A 483 -27.52 -33.61 -5.84
N GLY A 484 -27.09 -34.26 -4.76
CA GLY A 484 -27.61 -34.02 -3.42
C GLY A 484 -27.53 -32.54 -2.98
N SER A 485 -26.48 -31.83 -3.39
CA SER A 485 -26.31 -30.40 -3.08
C SER A 485 -27.15 -29.43 -3.93
N MET A 486 -27.72 -29.88 -5.04
CA MET A 486 -28.59 -29.07 -5.90
C MET A 486 -30.05 -29.06 -5.42
N PHE A 487 -30.50 -30.14 -4.76
CA PHE A 487 -31.89 -30.30 -4.31
C PHE A 487 -32.13 -29.91 -2.83
N ASP A 488 -31.18 -29.24 -2.20
CA ASP A 488 -31.33 -28.73 -0.84
C ASP A 488 -32.19 -27.45 -0.84
N PRO A 489 -33.38 -27.44 -0.20
CA PRO A 489 -34.34 -26.32 -0.21
C PRO A 489 -33.83 -25.05 0.50
N THR A 490 -32.59 -25.05 1.00
CA THR A 490 -31.95 -23.87 1.63
C THR A 490 -31.22 -22.97 0.64
N LYS A 491 -31.11 -23.33 -0.64
CA LYS A 491 -30.64 -22.43 -1.70
C LYS A 491 -31.78 -21.52 -2.17
N HIS A 492 -31.80 -20.27 -1.69
CA HIS A 492 -32.36 -19.18 -2.48
C HIS A 492 -31.45 -18.98 -3.70
N PHE A 493 -31.68 -19.73 -4.77
CA PHE A 493 -31.34 -19.23 -6.10
C PHE A 493 -32.25 -18.02 -6.33
N GLY A 494 -31.65 -16.88 -6.70
CA GLY A 494 -32.41 -15.73 -7.19
C GLY A 494 -33.41 -16.22 -8.24
N GLU A 495 -34.66 -15.81 -8.08
CA GLU A 495 -35.71 -16.04 -9.06
C GLU A 495 -35.21 -15.52 -10.41
N GLU A 496 -34.88 -16.45 -11.31
CA GLU A 496 -34.89 -16.16 -12.74
C GLU A 496 -36.36 -15.91 -13.10
N ASP A 497 -36.66 -14.67 -13.47
CA ASP A 497 -37.93 -14.24 -14.05
C ASP A 497 -38.25 -15.13 -15.27
N GLU A 498 -39.09 -16.16 -15.07
CA GLU A 498 -39.84 -16.81 -16.14
C GLU A 498 -41.28 -16.30 -16.09
N ASP A 499 -41.57 -15.39 -17.02
CA ASP A 499 -42.82 -15.26 -17.78
C ASP A 499 -44.14 -15.59 -17.05
N ASP A 500 -44.86 -14.54 -16.64
CA ASP A 500 -46.32 -14.60 -16.51
C ASP A 500 -46.95 -13.43 -17.30
N ASP A 501 -46.72 -13.48 -18.60
CA ASP A 501 -47.53 -12.79 -19.60
C ASP A 501 -48.71 -13.71 -19.95
N ASP A 502 -49.78 -13.69 -19.14
CA ASP A 502 -51.17 -14.04 -19.52
C ASP A 502 -52.09 -14.18 -18.31
N ARG A 503 -52.92 -13.15 -18.02
CA ARG A 503 -54.40 -13.23 -17.93
C ARG A 503 -55.06 -12.14 -17.04
N PHE A 504 -55.81 -11.29 -17.75
CA PHE A 504 -57.00 -10.49 -17.37
C PHE A 504 -56.86 -9.30 -16.44
#